data_AF-A0A7Y7U6X8-F1
#
_entry.id   AF-A0A7Y7U6X8-F1
#
_cell.length_a   1.000
_cell.length_b   1.000
_cell.length_c   1.000
_cell.angle_alpha   90.00
_cell.angle_beta   90.00
_cell.angle_gamma   90.00
#
_symmetry.space_group_name_H-M   'P 1'
#
loop_
_entity.id
_entity.type
_entity.pdbx_description
1 polymer ?
#
loop_
_entity_poly.entity_id
_entity_poly.type
_entity_poly.pdbx_seq_one_letter_code
_entity_poly.pdbx_strand_id
1 'polypeptide(L)'
;MTYDAVVARKGQLQAVTGLPEAAFAHLHTVFAAVVEHARRHYTLQGTVRQRALRALPRDSAFAATEDLLLFVLSYLKSNPLQAVHAASFGLSQPQANAWLHRSLPWLREALARLGELPARADQALPAVLARHPRVLLDATERPVPRSTDADTQRAHYSGKKKTHGEE
;
A
#
# COMPACT_ATOMS: atom_id res chain seq x y z
N MET A 1 12.34 13.79 8.22
CA MET A 1 10.90 14.15 8.17
C MET A 1 10.24 13.40 9.30
N THR A 2 9.45 14.07 10.12
CA THR A 2 8.74 13.49 11.27
C THR A 2 7.25 13.78 11.15
N TYR A 3 6.42 12.94 11.75
CA TYR A 3 4.96 13.06 11.76
C TYR A 3 4.50 14.39 12.34
N ASP A 4 5.02 14.78 13.50
CA ASP A 4 4.66 16.04 14.17
C ASP A 4 4.94 17.27 13.28
N ALA A 5 6.09 17.28 12.60
CA ALA A 5 6.47 18.37 11.71
C ALA A 5 5.58 18.41 10.44
N VAL A 6 5.08 17.26 9.99
CA VAL A 6 4.18 17.17 8.84
C VAL A 6 2.77 17.62 9.22
N VAL A 7 2.22 17.17 10.35
CA VAL A 7 0.87 17.53 10.80
C VAL A 7 0.77 18.99 11.23
N ALA A 8 1.87 19.58 11.72
CA ALA A 8 1.93 21.03 12.01
C ALA A 8 1.62 21.91 10.78
N ARG A 9 1.77 21.37 9.56
CA ARG A 9 1.40 22.04 8.31
C ARG A 9 0.09 21.46 7.80
N LYS A 10 -0.97 22.28 7.83
CA LYS A 10 -2.31 21.88 7.41
C LYS A 10 -2.30 21.26 6.00
N GLY A 11 -2.85 20.05 5.87
CA GLY A 11 -2.98 19.33 4.60
C GLY A 11 -1.71 18.64 4.10
N GLN A 12 -0.55 18.89 4.71
CA GLN A 12 0.72 18.29 4.29
C GLN A 12 0.71 16.77 4.45
N LEU A 13 0.10 16.25 5.52
CA LEU A 13 0.02 14.79 5.75
C LEU A 13 -0.69 14.09 4.58
N GLN A 14 -1.82 14.62 4.15
CA GLN A 14 -2.57 14.07 3.01
C GLN A 14 -1.80 14.23 1.70
N ALA A 15 -1.10 15.36 1.51
CA ALA A 15 -0.29 15.57 0.31
C ALA A 15 0.82 14.52 0.18
N VAL A 16 1.49 14.16 1.29
CA VAL A 16 2.63 13.23 1.27
C VAL A 16 2.24 11.76 1.41
N THR A 17 1.11 11.43 2.05
CA THR A 17 0.68 10.03 2.27
C THR A 17 -0.52 9.60 1.43
N GLY A 18 -1.30 10.55 0.91
CA GLY A 18 -2.60 10.30 0.30
C GLY A 18 -3.75 10.12 1.30
N LEU A 19 -3.49 10.08 2.62
CA LEU A 19 -4.50 9.85 3.64
C LEU A 19 -4.83 11.14 4.42
N PRO A 20 -6.11 11.45 4.67
CA PRO A 20 -6.47 12.49 5.64
C PRO A 20 -6.06 12.07 7.06
N GLU A 21 -5.89 13.04 7.95
CA GLU A 21 -5.41 12.82 9.33
C GLU A 21 -6.22 11.76 10.09
N ALA A 22 -7.55 11.78 9.97
CA ALA A 22 -8.42 10.78 10.61
C ALA A 22 -8.17 9.35 10.09
N ALA A 23 -8.00 9.18 8.77
CA ALA A 23 -7.73 7.86 8.18
C ALA A 23 -6.32 7.37 8.54
N PHE A 24 -5.34 8.29 8.60
CA PHE A 24 -3.99 7.97 9.06
C PHE A 24 -4.02 7.48 10.51
N ALA A 25 -4.70 8.19 11.42
CA ALA A 25 -4.81 7.80 12.82
C ALA A 25 -5.52 6.45 13.01
N HIS A 26 -6.57 6.19 12.21
CA HIS A 26 -7.26 4.91 12.22
C HIS A 26 -6.35 3.75 11.81
N LEU A 27 -5.64 3.90 10.68
CA LEU A 27 -4.67 2.90 10.21
C LEU A 27 -3.52 2.72 11.21
N HIS A 28 -3.03 3.82 11.78
CA HIS A 28 -1.93 3.82 12.74
C HIS A 28 -2.25 2.99 13.98
N THR A 29 -3.48 3.03 14.47
CA THR A 29 -3.90 2.23 15.65
C THR A 29 -3.61 0.74 15.46
N VAL A 30 -3.96 0.19 14.29
CA VAL A 30 -3.72 -1.24 13.98
C VAL A 30 -2.27 -1.48 13.59
N PHE A 31 -1.68 -0.58 12.81
CA PHE A 31 -0.28 -0.67 12.37
C PHE A 31 0.70 -0.67 13.55
N ALA A 32 0.51 0.21 14.53
CA ALA A 32 1.33 0.28 15.73
C ALA A 32 1.31 -1.05 16.50
N ALA A 33 0.13 -1.67 16.64
CA ALA A 33 0.02 -2.97 17.30
C ALA A 33 0.78 -4.08 16.56
N VAL A 34 0.73 -4.09 15.22
CA VAL A 34 1.50 -5.03 14.38
C VAL A 34 3.01 -4.80 14.55
N VAL A 35 3.44 -3.54 14.48
CA VAL A 35 4.85 -3.15 14.60
C VAL A 35 5.40 -3.49 15.97
N GLU A 36 4.69 -3.18 17.05
CA GLU A 36 5.16 -3.46 18.41
C GLU A 36 5.21 -4.96 18.70
N HIS A 37 4.24 -5.74 18.21
CA HIS A 37 4.33 -7.19 18.25
C HIS A 37 5.58 -7.69 17.50
N ALA A 38 5.81 -7.19 16.28
CA ALA A 38 6.96 -7.60 15.49
C ALA A 38 8.30 -7.23 16.17
N ARG A 39 8.43 -6.02 16.72
CA ARG A 39 9.63 -5.56 17.44
C ARG A 39 9.92 -6.39 18.69
N ARG A 40 8.87 -6.76 19.42
CA ARG A 40 8.97 -7.53 20.66
C ARG A 40 9.47 -8.94 20.41
N HIS A 41 8.99 -9.59 19.35
CA HIS A 41 9.20 -11.01 19.12
C HIS A 41 10.25 -11.34 18.05
N TYR A 42 10.55 -10.41 17.14
CA TYR A 42 11.45 -10.64 16.00
C TYR A 42 12.62 -9.67 15.99
N THR A 43 13.76 -10.13 15.49
CA THR A 43 14.94 -9.31 15.20
C THR A 43 14.68 -8.46 13.96
N LEU A 44 15.59 -7.52 13.67
CA LEU A 44 15.56 -6.79 12.41
C LEU A 44 15.66 -7.76 11.22
N GLN A 45 16.41 -8.85 11.34
CA GLN A 45 16.55 -9.88 10.31
C GLN A 45 15.30 -10.77 10.15
N GLY A 46 14.24 -10.56 10.95
CA GLY A 46 13.01 -11.35 10.90
C GLY A 46 13.10 -12.69 11.65
N THR A 47 14.19 -12.95 12.37
CA THR A 47 14.35 -14.16 13.19
C THR A 47 13.69 -13.98 14.55
N VAL A 48 13.14 -15.06 15.13
CA VAL A 48 12.54 -15.00 16.47
C VAL A 48 13.61 -14.69 17.52
N ARG A 49 13.32 -13.73 18.40
CA ARG A 49 14.21 -13.37 19.51
C ARG A 49 14.16 -14.45 20.60
N GLN A 50 15.31 -14.79 21.15
CA GLN A 50 15.38 -15.64 22.36
C GLN A 50 14.75 -14.97 23.58
N ARG A 51 14.79 -13.64 23.65
CA ARG A 51 14.16 -12.84 24.72
C ARG A 51 13.41 -11.67 24.11
N ALA A 52 12.18 -11.46 24.59
CA ALA A 52 11.35 -10.35 24.14
C ALA A 52 12.05 -9.01 24.38
N LEU A 53 12.03 -8.14 23.36
CA LEU A 53 12.53 -6.78 23.50
C LEU A 53 11.61 -6.01 24.47
N ARG A 54 12.18 -5.35 25.48
CA ARG A 54 11.41 -4.59 26.48
C ARG A 54 11.24 -3.12 26.11
N ALA A 55 12.25 -2.53 25.49
CA ALA A 55 12.26 -1.15 25.03
C ALA A 55 13.18 -1.02 23.82
N LEU A 56 12.85 -0.11 22.89
CA LEU A 56 13.75 0.25 21.80
C LEU A 56 14.92 1.09 22.34
N PRO A 57 16.11 0.98 21.71
CA PRO A 57 17.17 1.96 21.92
C PRO A 57 16.67 3.38 21.63
N ARG A 58 17.15 4.37 22.38
CA ARG A 58 16.76 5.78 22.17
C ARG A 58 17.04 6.27 20.75
N ASP A 59 18.12 5.77 20.15
CA ASP A 59 18.58 6.18 18.81
C ASP A 59 18.01 5.29 17.70
N SER A 60 16.95 4.51 17.98
CA SER A 60 16.31 3.70 16.95
C SER A 60 15.69 4.62 15.90
N ALA A 61 16.09 4.43 14.65
CA ALA A 61 15.33 4.93 13.51
C ALA A 61 13.87 4.48 13.67
N PHE A 62 12.95 5.44 13.67
CA PHE A 62 11.52 5.25 13.92
C PHE A 62 11.15 4.73 15.32
N ALA A 63 11.63 5.36 16.40
CA ALA A 63 11.09 5.08 17.73
C ALA A 63 9.56 5.25 17.77
N ALA A 64 9.05 6.35 17.22
CA ALA A 64 7.64 6.58 16.97
C ALA A 64 7.14 5.73 15.78
N THR A 65 5.98 5.09 15.95
CA THR A 65 5.39 4.24 14.91
C THR A 65 4.65 5.06 13.85
N GLU A 66 4.27 6.29 14.20
CA GLU A 66 3.73 7.33 13.33
C GLU A 66 4.75 7.71 12.25
N ASP A 67 6.01 7.93 12.65
CA ASP A 67 7.09 8.22 11.72
C ASP A 67 7.34 7.04 10.77
N LEU A 68 7.25 5.80 11.27
CA LEU A 68 7.39 4.61 10.43
C LEU A 68 6.24 4.47 9.43
N LEU A 69 5.01 4.77 9.86
CA LEU A 69 3.85 4.74 8.97
C LEU A 69 3.94 5.84 7.91
N LEU A 70 4.33 7.05 8.31
CA LEU A 70 4.61 8.16 7.41
C LEU A 70 5.70 7.79 6.38
N PHE A 71 6.77 7.13 6.83
CA PHE A 71 7.84 6.63 5.96
C PHE A 71 7.32 5.70 4.88
N VAL A 72 6.64 4.63 5.24
CA VAL A 72 6.16 3.65 4.25
C VAL A 72 5.07 4.22 3.33
N LEU A 73 4.14 5.03 3.85
CA LEU A 73 3.07 5.60 3.03
C LEU A 73 3.60 6.66 2.06
N SER A 74 4.53 7.52 2.50
CA SER A 74 5.12 8.52 1.60
C SER A 74 5.96 7.90 0.49
N TYR A 75 6.62 6.76 0.76
CA TYR A 75 7.28 5.97 -0.27
C TYR A 75 6.27 5.45 -1.30
N LEU A 76 5.18 4.81 -0.85
CA LEU A 76 4.15 4.27 -1.74
C LEU A 76 3.44 5.36 -2.56
N LYS A 77 3.20 6.53 -1.97
CA LYS A 77 2.49 7.64 -2.62
C LYS A 77 3.29 8.33 -3.71
N SER A 78 4.60 8.47 -3.52
CA SER A 78 5.46 9.26 -4.42
C SER A 78 6.42 8.42 -5.26
N ASN A 79 6.55 7.12 -4.96
CA ASN A 79 7.51 6.19 -5.56
C ASN A 79 8.90 6.82 -5.87
N PRO A 80 9.53 7.46 -4.88
CA PRO A 80 10.78 8.19 -5.09
C PRO A 80 11.97 7.24 -5.18
N LEU A 81 13.09 7.73 -5.72
CA LEU A 81 14.38 7.03 -5.57
C LEU A 81 14.67 6.79 -4.08
N GLN A 82 15.13 5.58 -3.74
CA GLN A 82 15.38 5.20 -2.33
C GLN A 82 16.38 6.14 -1.64
N ALA A 83 17.37 6.67 -2.37
CA ALA A 83 18.32 7.65 -1.83
C ALA A 83 17.65 8.98 -1.44
N VAL A 84 16.74 9.49 -2.27
CA VAL A 84 15.98 10.73 -2.00
C VAL A 84 15.03 10.52 -0.81
N HIS A 85 14.38 9.35 -0.75
CA HIS A 85 13.54 8.98 0.36
C HIS A 85 14.34 8.88 1.66
N ALA A 86 15.49 8.20 1.63
CA ALA A 86 16.38 8.07 2.78
C ALA A 86 16.82 9.43 3.32
N ALA A 87 17.28 10.32 2.42
CA ALA A 87 17.68 11.68 2.77
C ALA A 87 16.55 12.46 3.45
N SER A 88 15.30 12.31 2.97
CA SER A 88 14.13 12.97 3.56
C SER A 88 13.86 12.55 5.01
N PHE A 89 14.31 11.35 5.41
CA PHE A 89 14.16 10.80 6.77
C PHE A 89 15.47 10.78 7.59
N GLY A 90 16.56 11.37 7.07
CA GLY A 90 17.85 11.35 7.76
C GLY A 90 18.49 9.95 7.84
N LEU A 91 18.19 9.10 6.87
CA LEU A 91 18.72 7.73 6.77
C LEU A 91 19.73 7.63 5.62
N SER A 92 20.59 6.62 5.68
CA SER A 92 21.32 6.14 4.50
C SER A 92 20.39 5.31 3.60
N GLN A 93 20.70 5.22 2.30
CA GLN A 93 19.92 4.41 1.35
C GLN A 93 19.78 2.94 1.79
N PRO A 94 20.84 2.23 2.27
CA PRO A 94 20.68 0.87 2.78
C PRO A 94 19.73 0.75 3.98
N GLN A 95 19.74 1.74 4.89
CA GLN A 95 18.81 1.77 6.01
C GLN A 95 17.37 1.94 5.55
N ALA A 96 17.11 2.86 4.60
CA ALA A 96 15.78 3.04 4.04
C ALA A 96 15.28 1.78 3.33
N ASN A 97 16.13 1.14 2.53
CA ASN A 97 15.81 -0.14 1.90
C ASN A 97 15.41 -1.21 2.94
N ALA A 98 16.23 -1.39 3.98
CA ALA A 98 15.96 -2.35 5.04
C ALA A 98 14.66 -2.05 5.80
N TRP A 99 14.32 -0.77 6.01
CA TRP A 99 13.07 -0.37 6.63
C TRP A 99 11.87 -0.61 5.73
N LEU A 100 11.96 -0.31 4.42
CA LEU A 100 10.88 -0.56 3.47
C LEU A 100 10.55 -2.05 3.36
N HIS A 101 11.56 -2.92 3.23
CA HIS A 101 11.35 -4.37 3.18
C HIS A 101 10.65 -4.92 4.42
N ARG A 102 10.77 -4.21 5.56
CA ARG A 102 10.17 -4.63 6.83
C ARG A 102 8.80 -4.00 7.08
N SER A 103 8.64 -2.72 6.79
CA SER A 103 7.40 -1.99 7.04
C SER A 103 6.31 -2.33 6.03
N LEU A 104 6.65 -2.69 4.79
CA LEU A 104 5.65 -3.07 3.77
C LEU A 104 4.84 -4.31 4.18
N PRO A 105 5.44 -5.43 4.65
CA PRO A 105 4.70 -6.55 5.22
C PRO A 105 3.81 -6.16 6.40
N TRP A 106 4.30 -5.33 7.33
CA TRP A 106 3.53 -4.88 8.49
C TRP A 106 2.34 -4.01 8.10
N LEU A 107 2.53 -3.12 7.12
CA LEU A 107 1.45 -2.31 6.57
C LEU A 107 0.40 -3.19 5.91
N ARG A 108 0.83 -4.18 5.11
CA ARG A 108 -0.08 -5.13 4.47
C ARG A 108 -0.87 -5.93 5.50
N GLU A 109 -0.25 -6.37 6.60
CA GLU A 109 -0.94 -7.06 7.68
C GLU A 109 -1.95 -6.16 8.39
N ALA A 110 -1.59 -4.90 8.68
CA ALA A 110 -2.51 -3.94 9.27
C ALA A 110 -3.73 -3.68 8.37
N LEU A 111 -3.52 -3.49 7.07
CA LEU A 111 -4.59 -3.36 6.08
C LEU A 111 -5.45 -4.63 5.99
N ALA A 112 -4.84 -5.81 6.11
CA ALA A 112 -5.59 -7.09 6.13
C ALA A 112 -6.52 -7.17 7.34
N ARG A 113 -6.04 -6.80 8.52
CA ARG A 113 -6.83 -6.78 9.77
C ARG A 113 -7.99 -5.78 9.71
N LEU A 114 -7.82 -4.68 8.97
CA LEU A 114 -8.86 -3.69 8.71
C LEU A 114 -9.83 -4.11 7.59
N GLY A 115 -9.53 -5.17 6.84
CA GLY A 115 -10.35 -5.59 5.69
C GLY A 115 -10.17 -4.71 4.44
N GLU A 116 -9.10 -3.92 4.39
CA GLU A 116 -8.83 -2.92 3.34
C GLU A 116 -7.93 -3.46 2.21
N LEU A 117 -7.59 -4.75 2.24
CA LEU A 117 -6.85 -5.36 1.13
C LEU A 117 -7.77 -5.69 -0.05
N PRO A 118 -7.31 -5.45 -1.28
CA PRO A 118 -8.09 -5.80 -2.47
C PRO A 118 -8.23 -7.32 -2.59
N ALA A 119 -9.39 -7.76 -3.09
CA ALA A 119 -9.57 -9.15 -3.51
C ALA A 119 -8.62 -9.47 -4.67
N ARG A 120 -7.94 -10.62 -4.59
CA ARG A 120 -6.94 -11.05 -5.60
C ARG A 120 -7.39 -12.25 -6.42
N ALA A 121 -8.51 -12.86 -6.06
CA ALA A 121 -9.06 -14.02 -6.75
C ALA A 121 -10.33 -13.62 -7.51
N ASP A 122 -10.41 -13.97 -8.79
CA ASP A 122 -11.56 -13.67 -9.65
C ASP A 122 -12.86 -14.25 -9.08
N GLN A 123 -12.76 -15.41 -8.43
CA GLN A 123 -13.88 -16.08 -7.76
C GLN A 123 -14.47 -15.25 -6.60
N ALA A 124 -13.70 -14.32 -6.03
CA ALA A 124 -14.17 -13.43 -4.98
C ALA A 124 -14.90 -12.19 -5.54
N LEU A 125 -14.77 -11.91 -6.84
CA LEU A 125 -15.37 -10.72 -7.46
C LEU A 125 -16.90 -10.65 -7.26
N PRO A 126 -17.69 -11.72 -7.50
CA PRO A 126 -19.14 -11.66 -7.26
C PRO A 126 -19.49 -11.29 -5.82
N ALA A 127 -18.76 -11.84 -4.84
CA ALA A 127 -18.98 -11.55 -3.43
C ALA A 127 -18.61 -10.10 -3.06
N VAL A 128 -17.58 -9.53 -3.70
CA VAL A 128 -17.21 -8.12 -3.55
C VAL A 128 -18.28 -7.23 -4.18
N LEU A 129 -18.67 -7.48 -5.43
CA LEU A 129 -19.68 -6.69 -6.15
C LEU A 129 -21.03 -6.71 -5.43
N ALA A 130 -21.43 -7.84 -4.83
CA ALA A 130 -22.66 -7.94 -4.06
C ALA A 130 -22.72 -6.99 -2.85
N ARG A 131 -21.56 -6.58 -2.31
CA ARG A 131 -21.46 -5.64 -1.17
C ARG A 131 -21.51 -4.18 -1.61
N HIS A 132 -21.37 -3.91 -2.91
CA HIS A 132 -21.26 -2.55 -3.45
C HIS A 132 -22.36 -2.28 -4.48
N PRO A 133 -23.40 -1.49 -4.13
CA PRO A 133 -24.53 -1.25 -5.02
C PRO A 133 -24.15 -0.42 -6.26
N ARG A 134 -23.00 0.26 -6.23
CA ARG A 134 -22.47 1.07 -7.33
C ARG A 134 -20.99 0.77 -7.48
N VAL A 135 -20.56 0.50 -8.70
CA VAL A 135 -19.19 0.14 -9.04
C VAL A 135 -18.71 1.06 -10.16
N LEU A 136 -17.52 1.62 -9.98
CA LEU A 136 -16.83 2.37 -11.03
C LEU A 136 -15.89 1.40 -11.74
N LEU A 137 -16.12 1.21 -13.03
CA LEU A 137 -15.25 0.41 -13.89
C LEU A 137 -14.27 1.37 -14.59
N ASP A 138 -13.03 1.36 -14.12
CA ASP A 138 -11.91 1.96 -14.84
C ASP A 138 -11.37 0.91 -15.83
N ALA A 139 -12.10 0.72 -16.92
CA ALA A 139 -11.79 -0.27 -17.95
C ALA A 139 -11.44 0.44 -19.26
N THR A 140 -10.34 0.02 -19.87
CA THR A 140 -10.01 0.36 -21.25
C THR A 140 -10.42 -0.79 -22.15
N GLU A 141 -11.13 -0.49 -23.24
CA GLU A 141 -11.44 -1.50 -24.26
C GLU A 141 -10.12 -2.00 -24.86
N ARG A 142 -9.86 -3.30 -24.71
CA ARG A 142 -8.67 -3.94 -25.31
C ARG A 142 -9.11 -4.82 -26.48
N PRO A 143 -8.50 -4.70 -27.67
CA PRO A 143 -8.77 -5.61 -28.77
C PRO A 143 -8.47 -7.04 -28.35
N VAL A 144 -9.42 -7.94 -28.54
CA VAL A 144 -9.24 -9.39 -28.37
C VAL A 144 -9.17 -10.06 -29.74
N PRO A 145 -8.36 -11.13 -29.90
CA PRO A 145 -8.35 -11.91 -31.13
C PRO A 145 -9.76 -12.41 -31.45
N ARG A 146 -10.11 -12.40 -32.73
CA ARG A 146 -11.40 -12.93 -33.17
C ARG A 146 -11.44 -14.43 -32.91
N SER A 147 -12.49 -14.93 -32.27
CA SER A 147 -12.72 -16.37 -32.14
C SER A 147 -12.81 -17.00 -33.54
N THR A 148 -12.23 -18.18 -33.70
CA THR A 148 -12.29 -18.98 -34.93
C THR A 148 -13.59 -19.76 -35.06
N ASP A 149 -14.33 -19.93 -33.96
CA ASP A 149 -15.65 -20.56 -33.95
C ASP A 149 -16.71 -19.63 -34.54
N ALA A 150 -17.42 -20.11 -35.57
CA ALA A 150 -18.33 -19.30 -36.37
C ALA A 150 -19.57 -18.82 -35.59
N ASP A 151 -20.03 -19.58 -34.60
CA ASP A 151 -21.20 -19.24 -33.78
C ASP A 151 -20.83 -18.19 -32.73
N THR A 152 -19.70 -18.38 -32.05
CA THR A 152 -19.11 -17.39 -31.14
C THR A 152 -18.78 -16.08 -31.86
N GLN A 153 -18.25 -16.17 -33.08
CA GLN A 153 -17.95 -15.00 -33.91
C GLN A 153 -19.21 -14.20 -34.28
N ARG A 154 -20.33 -14.88 -34.56
CA ARG A 154 -21.62 -14.21 -34.82
C ARG A 154 -22.17 -13.56 -33.56
N ALA A 155 -22.07 -14.22 -32.41
CA ALA A 155 -22.55 -13.69 -31.13
C ALA A 155 -21.78 -12.41 -30.70
N HIS A 156 -20.48 -12.35 -30.93
CA HIS A 156 -19.65 -11.18 -30.60
C HIS A 156 -19.62 -10.09 -31.70
N TYR A 157 -20.32 -10.29 -32.83
CA TYR A 157 -20.30 -9.35 -33.93
C TYR A 157 -21.11 -8.09 -33.59
N SER A 158 -20.43 -6.98 -33.29
CA SER A 158 -21.10 -5.73 -32.88
C SER A 158 -21.67 -4.90 -34.04
N GLY A 159 -21.55 -5.38 -35.29
CA GLY A 159 -22.07 -4.71 -36.49
C GLY A 159 -21.35 -3.42 -36.90
N LYS A 160 -20.39 -2.95 -36.09
CA LYS A 160 -19.58 -1.77 -36.40
C LYS A 160 -18.63 -2.10 -37.55
N LYS A 161 -18.84 -1.41 -38.68
CA LYS A 161 -17.92 -1.41 -39.83
C LYS A 161 -16.85 -0.37 -39.56
N LYS A 162 -15.62 -0.82 -39.28
CA LYS A 162 -14.35 -0.07 -39.08
C LYS A 162 -13.97 0.20 -37.62
N THR A 163 -12.69 -0.09 -37.35
CA THR A 163 -11.91 0.39 -36.20
C THR A 163 -11.44 1.80 -36.56
N HIS A 164 -11.89 2.84 -35.87
CA HIS A 164 -11.23 4.14 -35.95
C HIS A 164 -9.99 4.08 -35.04
N GLY A 165 -8.90 3.58 -35.58
CA GLY A 165 -7.56 3.81 -35.04
C GLY A 165 -6.80 4.61 -36.08
N GLU A 166 -6.73 5.93 -35.90
CA GLU A 166 -5.54 6.68 -36.30
C GLU A 166 -4.59 6.67 -35.09
N GLU A 167 -3.29 6.73 -35.42
CA GLU A 167 -2.10 6.44 -34.61
C GLU A 167 -2.04 7.04 -33.19
#